data_AF-A0A1Z9KEF0-F1
#
_entry.id   AF-A0A1Z9KEF0-F1
#
_cell.length_a   1.000
_cell.length_b   1.000
_cell.length_c   1.000
_cell.angle_alpha   90.00
_cell.angle_beta   90.00
_cell.angle_gamma   90.00
#
_symmetry.space_group_name_H-M   'P 1'
#
loop_
_entity.id
_entity.type
_entity.pdbx_description
1 polymer ?
#
loop_
_entity_poly.entity_id
_entity_poly.type
_entity_poly.pdbx_seq_one_letter_code
_entity_poly.pdbx_strand_id
1 'polypeptide(L)'
;MIRKKTSILSYFFTVAISLPSIAGDRGRGPIFIDDADQVAQAEKLFSEVASFKRKVDQCLVSGIARRQSCNCLYPARLDSVRRVLGDSLSAYPHWDERAILWWASGSGEPLNIQLGRVILWTENVCA
;
A
#
# COMPACT_ATOMS: atom_id res chain seq x y z
N MET A 1 -47.46 -13.98 16.56
CA MET A 1 -47.20 -13.10 15.40
C MET A 1 -45.76 -12.62 15.48
N ILE A 2 -44.92 -13.11 14.58
CA ILE A 2 -43.45 -13.02 14.60
C ILE A 2 -43.02 -11.69 13.97
N ARG A 3 -42.19 -10.89 14.66
CA ARG A 3 -41.45 -9.79 14.01
C ARG A 3 -39.97 -9.96 14.29
N LYS A 4 -39.34 -10.85 13.52
CA LYS A 4 -37.88 -10.93 13.39
C LYS A 4 -37.40 -9.61 12.80
N LYS A 5 -36.71 -8.78 13.60
CA LYS A 5 -35.89 -7.69 13.07
C LYS A 5 -34.62 -8.33 12.52
N THR A 6 -34.58 -8.46 11.21
CA THR A 6 -33.39 -8.84 10.44
C THR A 6 -32.36 -7.72 10.61
N SER A 7 -31.50 -7.84 11.63
CA SER A 7 -30.28 -7.04 11.72
C SER A 7 -29.35 -7.58 10.64
N ILE A 8 -29.36 -6.95 9.47
CA ILE A 8 -28.40 -7.22 8.41
C ILE A 8 -27.07 -6.74 8.95
N LEU A 9 -26.27 -7.69 9.44
CA LEU A 9 -24.86 -7.51 9.77
C LEU A 9 -24.16 -7.04 8.48
N SER A 10 -23.96 -5.74 8.34
CA SER A 10 -23.00 -5.18 7.40
C SER A 10 -21.61 -5.59 7.88
N TYR A 11 -21.16 -6.76 7.43
CA TYR A 11 -19.76 -7.17 7.51
C TYR A 11 -18.94 -6.20 6.65
N PHE A 12 -18.53 -5.09 7.25
CA PHE A 12 -17.36 -4.36 6.76
C PHE A 12 -16.18 -5.30 6.91
N PHE A 13 -15.80 -5.96 5.80
CA PHE A 13 -14.51 -6.61 5.70
C PHE A 13 -13.45 -5.52 5.74
N THR A 14 -13.04 -5.14 6.95
CA THR A 14 -11.81 -4.41 7.20
C THR A 14 -10.68 -5.38 6.85
N VAL A 15 -10.31 -5.43 5.57
CA VAL A 15 -9.09 -6.10 5.13
C VAL A 15 -7.95 -5.27 5.71
N ALA A 16 -7.51 -5.63 6.91
CA ALA A 16 -6.25 -5.16 7.46
C ALA A 16 -5.16 -5.61 6.49
N ILE A 17 -4.70 -4.71 5.64
CA ILE A 17 -3.52 -4.95 4.81
C ILE A 17 -2.32 -4.82 5.75
N SER A 18 -2.11 -5.82 6.60
CA SER A 18 -0.85 -6.01 7.30
C SER A 18 0.11 -6.65 6.30
N LEU A 19 0.90 -5.81 5.62
CA LEU A 19 2.03 -6.30 4.83
C LEU A 19 3.02 -6.94 5.82
N PRO A 20 3.36 -8.24 5.68
CA PRO A 20 4.32 -8.88 6.57
C PRO A 20 5.67 -8.18 6.46
N SER A 21 6.33 -7.90 7.59
CA SER A 21 7.51 -7.03 7.73
C SER A 21 8.87 -7.70 7.43
N ILE A 22 8.92 -8.91 6.86
CA ILE A 22 10.18 -9.65 6.66
C ILE A 22 10.77 -9.43 5.25
N ALA A 23 11.56 -8.37 5.10
CA ALA A 23 12.45 -7.98 3.99
C ALA A 23 12.24 -6.50 3.61
N GLY A 24 13.30 -5.71 3.72
CA GLY A 24 13.37 -4.35 3.19
C GLY A 24 13.94 -3.29 4.13
N ASP A 25 14.22 -3.61 5.39
CA ASP A 25 14.91 -2.69 6.28
C ASP A 25 16.38 -3.12 6.43
N ARG A 26 17.33 -2.35 5.89
CA ARG A 26 18.78 -2.58 6.06
C ARG A 26 19.25 -2.26 7.50
N GLY A 27 18.41 -2.52 8.50
CA GLY A 27 18.65 -2.19 9.91
C GLY A 27 18.36 -0.73 10.30
N ARG A 28 17.70 0.06 9.45
CA ARG A 28 17.32 1.44 9.70
C ARG A 28 15.87 1.52 10.20
N GLY A 29 15.73 1.72 11.51
CA GLY A 29 14.42 1.75 12.18
C GLY A 29 13.38 2.67 11.51
N PRO A 30 12.10 2.45 11.79
CA PRO A 30 11.01 3.21 11.18
C PRO A 30 11.10 4.72 11.42
N ILE A 31 10.47 5.49 10.53
CA ILE A 31 10.18 6.91 10.74
C ILE A 31 8.71 7.04 11.11
N PHE A 32 8.44 7.75 12.21
CA PHE A 32 7.11 8.22 12.53
C PHE A 32 6.94 9.64 11.99
N ILE A 33 5.87 9.88 11.24
CA ILE A 33 5.53 11.19 10.69
C ILE A 33 4.19 11.68 11.24
N ASP A 34 4.14 12.97 11.56
CA ASP A 34 2.98 13.69 12.09
C ASP A 34 2.70 15.01 11.36
N ASP A 35 3.70 15.54 10.65
CA ASP A 35 3.55 16.68 9.75
C ASP A 35 2.47 16.45 8.68
N ALA A 36 1.58 17.42 8.52
CA ALA A 36 0.38 17.27 7.68
C ALA A 36 0.71 17.04 6.20
N ASP A 37 1.76 17.68 5.67
CA ASP A 37 2.17 17.54 4.27
C ASP A 37 2.83 16.18 4.03
N GLN A 38 3.64 15.71 4.99
CA GLN A 38 4.19 14.36 4.97
C GLN A 38 3.10 13.29 5.06
N VAL A 39 2.13 13.46 5.95
CA VAL A 39 0.98 12.54 6.10
C VAL A 39 0.17 12.50 4.82
N ALA A 40 -0.18 13.65 4.23
CA ALA A 40 -0.93 13.70 2.98
C ALA A 40 -0.19 12.99 1.83
N GLN A 41 1.13 13.17 1.72
CA GLN A 41 1.93 12.48 0.72
C GLN A 41 2.03 10.97 0.99
N ALA A 42 2.16 10.55 2.25
CA ALA A 42 2.17 9.15 2.63
C ALA A 42 0.83 8.47 2.32
N GLU A 43 -0.30 9.14 2.58
CA GLU A 43 -1.63 8.66 2.25
C GLU A 43 -1.86 8.54 0.73
N LYS A 44 -1.37 9.53 -0.04
CA LYS A 44 -1.39 9.46 -1.50
C LYS A 44 -0.63 8.25 -2.02
N LEU A 45 0.60 8.02 -1.54
CA LEU A 45 1.40 6.86 -1.93
C LEU A 45 0.75 5.53 -1.48
N PHE A 46 0.25 5.47 -0.25
CA PHE A 46 -0.43 4.29 0.30
C PHE A 46 -1.65 3.91 -0.54
N SER A 47 -2.46 4.90 -0.95
CA SER A 47 -3.63 4.69 -1.80
C SER A 47 -3.27 4.07 -3.16
N GLU A 48 -2.23 4.60 -3.83
CA GLU A 48 -1.74 4.06 -5.10
C GLU A 48 -1.23 2.63 -4.95
N VAL A 49 -0.43 2.36 -3.91
CA VAL A 49 0.10 1.02 -3.60
C VAL A 49 -1.03 0.04 -3.31
N ALA A 50 -2.03 0.42 -2.51
CA ALA A 50 -3.18 -0.41 -2.18
C ALA A 50 -4.09 -0.67 -3.40
N SER A 51 -4.23 0.32 -4.29
CA SER A 51 -4.96 0.19 -5.55
C SER A 51 -4.29 -0.79 -6.50
N PHE A 52 -2.97 -0.66 -6.70
CA PHE A 52 -2.20 -1.58 -7.52
C PHE A 52 -2.21 -3.00 -6.94
N LYS A 53 -2.05 -3.12 -5.61
CA LYS A 53 -2.04 -4.42 -4.92
C LYS A 53 -3.33 -5.19 -5.14
N ARG A 54 -4.48 -4.50 -5.05
CA ARG A 54 -5.78 -5.11 -5.35
C ARG A 54 -5.86 -5.69 -6.76
N LYS A 55 -5.29 -5.02 -7.77
CA LYS A 55 -5.27 -5.54 -9.15
C LYS A 55 -4.38 -6.78 -9.30
N VAL A 56 -3.22 -6.76 -8.66
CA VAL A 56 -2.31 -7.92 -8.66
C VAL A 56 -2.94 -9.10 -7.91
N ASP A 57 -3.55 -8.86 -6.75
CA ASP A 57 -4.24 -9.89 -5.98
C ASP A 57 -5.43 -10.49 -6.76
N GLN A 58 -6.22 -9.65 -7.46
CA GLN A 58 -7.27 -10.10 -8.36
C GLN A 58 -6.72 -11.03 -9.45
N CYS A 59 -5.62 -10.65 -10.10
CA CYS A 59 -4.97 -11.49 -11.12
C CYS A 59 -4.52 -12.85 -10.56
N LEU A 60 -3.91 -12.84 -9.37
CA LEU A 60 -3.44 -14.06 -8.70
C LEU A 60 -4.58 -14.99 -8.32
N VAL A 61 -5.65 -14.46 -7.71
CA VAL A 61 -6.83 -15.25 -7.30
C VAL A 61 -7.56 -15.82 -8.52
N SER A 62 -7.63 -15.07 -9.61
CA SER A 62 -8.22 -15.55 -10.87
C SER A 62 -7.34 -16.55 -11.63
N GLY A 63 -6.12 -16.83 -11.16
CA GLY A 63 -5.19 -17.76 -11.82
C GLY A 63 -4.73 -17.29 -13.20
N ILE A 64 -4.88 -15.99 -13.51
CA ILE A 64 -4.60 -15.43 -14.84
C ILE A 64 -3.10 -15.58 -15.17
N ALA A 65 -2.23 -15.37 -14.19
CA ALA A 65 -0.79 -15.51 -14.37
C ALA A 65 -0.05 -15.71 -13.02
N ARG A 66 1.26 -15.96 -13.11
CA ARG A 66 2.16 -15.91 -11.93
C ARG A 66 2.37 -14.46 -11.48
N ARG A 67 2.80 -14.26 -10.23
CA ARG A 67 2.92 -12.93 -9.59
C ARG A 67 3.66 -11.88 -10.43
N GLN A 68 4.84 -12.20 -10.97
CA GLN A 68 5.60 -11.26 -11.81
C GLN A 68 4.78 -10.83 -13.04
N SER A 69 4.16 -11.80 -13.71
CA SER A 69 3.28 -11.54 -14.84
C SER A 69 2.04 -10.72 -14.46
N CYS A 70 1.45 -10.95 -13.27
CA CYS A 70 0.31 -10.16 -12.79
C CYS A 70 0.64 -8.68 -12.58
N ASN A 71 1.86 -8.37 -12.11
CA ASN A 71 2.30 -6.98 -11.99
C ASN A 71 2.34 -6.29 -13.37
N CYS A 72 2.74 -7.03 -14.41
CA CYS A 72 2.90 -6.53 -15.77
C CYS A 72 1.60 -6.41 -16.57
N LEU A 73 0.52 -7.04 -16.12
CA LEU A 73 -0.79 -6.88 -16.75
C LEU A 73 -1.44 -5.51 -16.46
N TYR A 74 -0.91 -4.74 -15.52
CA TYR A 74 -1.46 -3.45 -15.12
C TYR A 74 -0.42 -2.31 -15.20
N PRO A 75 0.20 -2.06 -16.38
CA PRO A 75 1.33 -1.13 -16.53
C PRO A 75 0.96 0.30 -16.10
N ALA A 76 -0.23 0.80 -16.45
CA ALA A 76 -0.67 2.13 -16.05
C ALA A 76 -0.75 2.31 -14.51
N ARG A 77 -1.10 1.25 -13.77
CA ARG A 77 -1.14 1.29 -12.30
C ARG A 77 0.27 1.20 -11.71
N LEU A 78 1.11 0.33 -12.28
CA LEU A 78 2.52 0.23 -11.91
C LEU A 78 3.25 1.58 -12.11
N ASP A 79 3.05 2.25 -13.24
CA ASP A 79 3.62 3.56 -13.54
C ASP A 79 3.08 4.66 -12.63
N SER A 80 1.82 4.53 -12.20
CA SER A 80 1.25 5.44 -11.20
C SER A 80 1.96 5.33 -9.85
N VAL A 81 2.17 4.12 -9.37
CA VAL A 81 2.92 3.88 -8.13
C VAL A 81 4.36 4.39 -8.27
N ARG A 82 5.05 4.09 -9.38
CA ARG A 82 6.42 4.57 -9.64
C ARG A 82 6.53 6.09 -9.58
N ARG A 83 5.60 6.78 -10.23
CA ARG A 83 5.59 8.26 -10.25
C ARG A 83 5.40 8.82 -8.85
N VAL A 84 4.37 8.36 -8.12
CA VAL A 84 4.09 8.87 -6.77
C VAL A 84 5.20 8.51 -5.79
N LEU A 85 5.81 7.32 -5.92
CA LEU A 85 6.99 6.94 -5.15
C LEU A 85 8.19 7.86 -5.44
N GLY A 86 8.47 8.13 -6.72
CA GLY A 86 9.53 9.04 -7.14
C GLY A 86 9.32 10.46 -6.63
N ASP A 87 8.09 10.98 -6.72
CA ASP A 87 7.71 12.29 -6.18
C ASP A 87 7.92 12.33 -4.65
N SER A 88 7.47 11.29 -3.93
CA SER A 88 7.65 11.17 -2.47
C SER A 88 9.13 11.17 -2.07
N LEU A 89 9.96 10.37 -2.74
CA LEU A 89 11.39 10.26 -2.42
C LEU A 89 12.16 11.52 -2.83
N SER A 90 11.69 12.26 -3.82
CA SER A 90 12.25 13.56 -4.20
C SER A 90 11.91 14.64 -3.17
N ALA A 91 10.67 14.67 -2.68
CA ALA A 91 10.22 15.63 -1.67
C ALA A 91 10.77 15.33 -0.28
N TYR A 92 10.88 14.04 0.07
CA TYR A 92 11.32 13.57 1.38
C TYR A 92 12.46 12.55 1.26
N PRO A 93 13.69 12.99 0.90
CA PRO A 93 14.82 12.08 0.66
C PRO A 93 15.18 11.20 1.86
N HIS A 94 14.94 11.70 3.08
CA HIS A 94 15.22 11.00 4.33
C HIS A 94 14.34 9.76 4.56
N TRP A 95 13.28 9.57 3.76
CA TRP A 95 12.45 8.36 3.77
C TRP A 95 13.22 7.12 3.27
N ASP A 96 14.25 7.28 2.43
CA ASP A 96 15.33 6.34 2.07
C ASP A 96 15.09 4.83 2.33
N GLU A 97 14.16 4.22 1.60
CA GLU A 97 13.77 2.79 1.68
C GLU A 97 13.15 2.34 3.04
N ARG A 98 12.98 3.24 4.01
CA ARG A 98 12.54 2.93 5.38
C ARG A 98 11.04 2.60 5.46
N ALA A 99 10.65 2.07 6.61
CA ALA A 99 9.25 2.04 7.03
C ALA A 99 8.83 3.46 7.44
N ILE A 100 7.66 3.90 6.97
CA ILE A 100 7.00 5.11 7.44
C ILE A 100 5.75 4.70 8.20
N LEU A 101 5.51 5.31 9.36
CA LEU A 101 4.33 5.12 10.17
C LEU A 101 3.66 6.46 10.46
N TRP A 102 2.34 6.48 10.43
CA TRP A 102 1.55 7.68 10.71
C TRP A 102 0.14 7.32 11.20
N TRP A 103 -0.58 8.30 11.70
CA TRP A 103 -2.00 8.18 12.00
C TRP A 103 -2.82 8.67 10.81
N ALA A 104 -3.75 7.85 10.32
CA ALA A 104 -4.61 8.21 9.20
C ALA A 104 -5.46 9.45 9.52
N SER A 105 -5.48 10.41 8.61
CA SER A 105 -6.18 11.70 8.76
C SER A 105 -7.68 11.53 9.02
N GLY A 106 -8.30 10.50 8.42
CA GLY A 106 -9.73 10.23 8.55
C GLY A 106 -10.11 9.29 9.69
N SER A 107 -9.43 8.15 9.82
CA SER A 107 -9.83 7.09 10.78
C SER A 107 -9.10 7.17 12.12
N GLY A 108 -8.00 7.90 12.20
CA GLY A 108 -7.12 7.86 13.38
C GLY A 108 -6.48 6.49 13.62
N GLU A 109 -6.50 5.61 12.61
CA GLU A 109 -5.86 4.29 12.68
C GLU A 109 -4.38 4.39 12.34
N PRO A 110 -3.52 3.58 12.96
CA PRO A 110 -2.11 3.57 12.62
C PRO A 110 -1.91 2.91 11.26
N LEU A 111 -1.28 3.63 10.33
CA LEU A 111 -0.91 3.14 9.02
C LEU A 111 0.60 3.07 8.89
N ASN A 112 1.06 2.21 7.98
CA ASN A 112 2.46 2.12 7.63
C ASN A 112 2.66 1.74 6.16
N ILE A 113 3.85 2.09 5.65
CA ILE A 113 4.33 1.64 4.34
C ILE A 113 5.83 1.33 4.42
N GLN A 114 6.22 0.14 3.95
CA GLN A 114 7.64 -0.24 3.82
C GLN A 114 8.15 0.18 2.45
N LEU A 115 8.81 1.33 2.35
CA LEU A 115 9.22 1.87 1.04
C LEU A 115 10.18 0.97 0.29
N GLY A 116 11.14 0.32 0.98
CA GLY A 116 12.03 -0.65 0.34
C GLY A 116 11.29 -1.79 -0.37
N ARG A 117 10.13 -2.22 0.15
CA ARG A 117 9.29 -3.21 -0.56
C ARG A 117 8.59 -2.62 -1.76
N VAL A 118 8.09 -1.39 -1.65
CA VAL A 118 7.41 -0.72 -2.76
C VAL A 118 8.40 -0.51 -3.90
N ILE A 119 9.64 -0.11 -3.59
CA ILE A 119 10.75 0.01 -4.55
C ILE A 119 11.00 -1.34 -5.24
N LEU A 120 11.30 -2.39 -4.48
CA LEU A 120 11.52 -3.74 -5.05
C LEU A 120 10.33 -4.26 -5.86
N TRP A 121 9.12 -3.90 -5.47
CA TRP A 121 7.90 -4.31 -6.15
C TRP A 121 7.58 -3.46 -7.39
N THR A 122 8.29 -2.37 -7.62
CA THR A 122 8.11 -1.50 -8.79
C THR A 122 9.31 -1.50 -9.73
N GLU A 123 10.49 -1.91 -9.27
CA GLU A 123 11.72 -2.05 -10.07
C GLU A 123 11.79 -3.37 -10.83
N ASN A 124 12.17 -3.30 -12.11
CA ASN A 124 12.55 -4.45 -12.95
C ASN A 124 11.54 -5.62 -13.01
N VAL A 125 10.27 -5.35 -12.73
CA VAL A 125 9.25 -6.41 -12.63
C VAL A 125 8.79 -6.93 -13.99
N CYS A 126 8.96 -6.12 -15.05
CA CYS A 126 8.37 -6.33 -16.37
C CYS A 126 9.36 -6.17 -17.53
N ALA A 127 10.66 -6.28 -17.23
CA ALA A 127 11.75 -6.27 -18.20
C ALA A 127 12.06 -7.68 -18.70
#